data_AF-A0A8J4WN94-F1
#
_entry.id   AF-A0A8J4WN94-F1
#
_cell.length_a   1.000
_cell.length_b   1.000
_cell.length_c   1.000
_cell.angle_alpha   90.00
_cell.angle_beta   90.00
_cell.angle_gamma   90.00
#
_symmetry.space_group_name_H-M   'P 1'
#
loop_
_entity.id
_entity.type
_entity.pdbx_description
1 polymer ?
#
loop_
_entity_poly.entity_id
_entity_poly.type
_entity_poly.pdbx_seq_one_letter_code
_entity_poly.pdbx_strand_id
1 'polypeptide(L)'
;MVFCLDLVSHLSMHYNIQSALERAAFIVDSLFHLLTAMVCVEDRPDLLQACLPGLLRLGGAFPSLAPTISRLLLTVGALIASTLSANARTLLQLSSCLKKEAFSIECGPESYDLPLADRSIVCLQRTLWTFNKLVRRCSAQRHLYYPPEVNSL
;
A
#
# COMPACT_ATOMS: atom_id res chain seq x y z
N MET A 1 1.93 -15.02 4.04
CA MET A 1 1.08 -13.82 4.25
C MET A 1 0.60 -13.19 2.96
N VAL A 2 1.49 -12.91 1.99
CA VAL A 2 1.11 -12.35 0.67
C VAL A 2 -0.04 -13.13 0.02
N PHE A 3 0.11 -14.45 -0.11
CA PHE A 3 -0.95 -15.33 -0.65
C PHE A 3 -2.30 -15.21 0.09
N CYS A 4 -2.29 -15.24 1.43
CA CYS A 4 -3.52 -15.15 2.23
C CYS A 4 -4.20 -13.79 2.06
N LEU A 5 -3.40 -12.72 2.00
CA LEU A 5 -3.89 -11.37 1.79
C LEU A 5 -4.47 -11.22 0.38
N ASP A 6 -3.80 -11.75 -0.65
CA ASP A 6 -4.33 -11.75 -2.01
C ASP A 6 -5.64 -12.54 -2.11
N LEU A 7 -5.69 -13.75 -1.55
CA LEU A 7 -6.89 -14.59 -1.54
C LEU A 7 -8.06 -13.88 -0.86
N VAL A 8 -7.86 -13.34 0.35
CA VAL A 8 -8.92 -12.62 1.07
C VAL A 8 -9.29 -11.33 0.37
N SER A 9 -8.34 -10.63 -0.26
CA SER A 9 -8.64 -9.44 -1.04
C SER A 9 -9.54 -9.76 -2.24
N HIS A 10 -9.30 -10.86 -2.95
CA HIS A 10 -10.16 -11.31 -4.04
C HIS A 10 -11.52 -11.76 -3.53
N LEU A 11 -11.57 -12.55 -2.46
CA LEU A 11 -12.84 -12.99 -1.86
C LEU A 11 -13.68 -11.79 -1.40
N SER A 12 -13.08 -10.77 -0.80
CA SER A 12 -13.78 -9.58 -0.30
C SER A 12 -14.43 -8.75 -1.41
N MET A 13 -13.85 -8.75 -2.62
CA MET A 13 -14.43 -8.09 -3.78
C MET A 13 -15.69 -8.80 -4.30
N HIS A 14 -15.78 -10.12 -4.12
CA HIS A 14 -16.92 -10.93 -4.59
C HIS A 14 -17.98 -11.18 -3.51
N TYR A 15 -17.58 -11.22 -2.23
CA TYR A 15 -18.44 -11.54 -1.10
C TYR A 15 -18.29 -10.50 0.02
N ASN A 16 -19.20 -9.53 0.06
CA ASN A 16 -19.26 -8.51 1.10
C ASN A 16 -20.05 -9.04 2.32
N ILE A 17 -19.43 -9.94 3.09
CA ILE A 17 -20.01 -10.57 4.29
C ILE A 17 -19.21 -10.09 5.51
N GLN A 18 -19.90 -9.87 6.65
CA GLN A 18 -19.28 -9.45 7.91
C GLN A 18 -18.10 -10.33 8.34
N SER A 19 -18.20 -11.65 8.14
CA SER A 19 -17.11 -12.60 8.43
C SER A 19 -15.86 -12.39 7.57
N ALA A 20 -16.02 -11.90 6.33
CA ALA A 20 -14.89 -11.55 5.47
C ALA A 20 -14.22 -10.25 5.93
N LEU A 21 -14.99 -9.28 6.42
CA LEU A 21 -14.47 -8.05 7.02
C LEU A 21 -13.65 -8.33 8.28
N GLU A 22 -14.13 -9.19 9.18
CA GLU A 22 -13.41 -9.57 10.40
C GLU A 22 -12.08 -10.27 10.07
N ARG A 23 -12.09 -11.18 9.10
CA ARG A 23 -10.89 -11.86 8.61
C ARG A 23 -9.91 -10.89 7.93
N ALA A 24 -10.41 -9.95 7.13
CA ALA A 24 -9.60 -8.92 6.52
C ALA A 24 -8.95 -8.01 7.56
N ALA A 25 -9.70 -7.58 8.58
CA ALA A 25 -9.17 -6.78 9.69
C ALA A 25 -8.05 -7.53 10.41
N PHE A 26 -8.26 -8.80 10.74
CA PHE A 26 -7.27 -9.65 11.40
C PHE A 26 -6.00 -9.82 10.56
N ILE A 27 -6.13 -10.01 9.23
CA ILE A 27 -4.98 -10.15 8.33
C ILE A 27 -4.19 -8.84 8.23
N VAL A 28 -4.87 -7.69 8.16
CA VAL A 28 -4.21 -6.38 8.12
C VAL A 28 -3.45 -6.12 9.43
N ASP A 29 -4.04 -6.47 10.57
CA ASP A 29 -3.39 -6.31 11.88
C ASP A 29 -2.19 -7.25 12.04
N SER A 30 -2.33 -8.51 11.63
CA SER A 30 -1.24 -9.49 11.59
C SER A 30 -0.10 -9.04 10.68
N LEU A 31 -0.42 -8.46 9.51
CA LEU A 31 0.57 -7.90 8.59
C LEU A 31 1.32 -6.72 9.23
N PHE A 32 0.60 -5.84 9.93
CA PHE A 32 1.20 -4.72 10.64
C PHE A 32 2.23 -5.20 11.68
N HIS A 33 1.86 -6.15 12.52
CA HIS A 33 2.78 -6.74 13.51
C HIS A 33 3.98 -7.42 12.86
N LEU A 34 3.76 -8.16 11.78
CA LEU A 34 4.84 -8.85 11.10
C LEU A 34 5.85 -7.86 10.48
N LEU A 35 5.37 -6.79 9.83
CA LEU A 35 6.23 -5.77 9.23
C LEU A 35 6.97 -4.89 10.24
N THR A 36 6.39 -4.67 11.43
CA THR A 36 6.96 -3.80 12.46
C THR A 36 7.89 -4.53 13.41
N ALA A 37 7.58 -5.77 13.80
CA ALA A 37 8.29 -6.48 14.86
C ALA A 37 9.09 -7.71 14.40
N MET A 38 8.68 -8.38 13.32
CA MET A 38 9.22 -9.71 12.96
C MET A 38 10.15 -9.69 11.75
N VAL A 39 9.93 -8.77 10.80
CA VAL A 39 10.67 -8.74 9.53
C VAL A 39 11.93 -7.88 9.63
N CYS A 40 13.04 -8.46 9.15
CA CYS A 40 14.32 -7.80 8.98
C CYS A 40 14.20 -6.54 8.11
N VAL A 41 15.08 -5.57 8.35
CA VAL A 41 15.06 -4.29 7.64
C VAL A 41 15.21 -4.47 6.12
N GLU A 42 15.99 -5.46 5.70
CA GLU A 42 16.31 -5.73 4.29
C GLU A 42 15.11 -6.27 3.48
N ASP A 43 14.27 -7.11 4.10
CA ASP A 43 13.15 -7.79 3.41
C ASP A 43 11.81 -7.04 3.55
N ARG A 44 11.76 -6.06 4.47
CA ARG A 44 10.58 -5.23 4.72
C ARG A 44 10.04 -4.50 3.47
N PRO A 45 10.86 -3.84 2.64
CA PRO A 45 10.35 -3.15 1.45
C PRO A 45 9.74 -4.12 0.45
N ASP A 46 10.35 -5.28 0.25
CA ASP A 46 9.90 -6.29 -0.71
C ASP A 46 8.56 -6.91 -0.29
N LEU A 47 8.43 -7.24 1.00
CA LEU A 47 7.20 -7.78 1.54
C LEU A 47 6.06 -6.75 1.55
N LEU A 48 6.34 -5.50 1.91
CA LEU A 48 5.34 -4.43 1.87
C LEU A 48 4.85 -4.24 0.42
N GLN A 49 5.79 -4.16 -0.53
CA GLN A 49 5.50 -3.96 -1.94
C GLN A 49 4.60 -5.06 -2.51
N ALA A 50 4.84 -6.32 -2.16
CA ALA A 50 3.99 -7.44 -2.57
C ALA A 50 2.56 -7.35 -1.97
N CYS A 51 2.40 -6.77 -0.77
CA CYS A 51 1.10 -6.66 -0.10
C CYS A 51 0.27 -5.44 -0.53
N LEU A 52 0.90 -4.40 -1.11
CA LEU A 52 0.22 -3.17 -1.54
C LEU A 52 -1.04 -3.38 -2.41
N PRO A 53 -1.01 -4.20 -3.50
CA PRO A 53 -2.20 -4.37 -4.35
C PRO A 53 -3.38 -4.99 -3.59
N GLY A 54 -3.14 -5.99 -2.75
CA GLY A 54 -4.21 -6.60 -1.98
C GLY A 54 -4.76 -5.68 -0.87
N LEU A 55 -3.91 -4.85 -0.25
CA LEU A 55 -4.37 -3.80 0.68
C LEU A 55 -5.28 -2.78 -0.02
N LEU A 56 -4.95 -2.39 -1.25
CA LEU A 56 -5.77 -1.48 -2.03
C LEU A 56 -7.13 -2.09 -2.38
N ARG A 57 -7.17 -3.38 -2.74
CA ARG A 57 -8.42 -4.11 -3.01
C ARG A 57 -9.28 -4.19 -1.74
N LEU A 58 -8.67 -4.54 -0.59
CA LEU A 58 -9.38 -4.59 0.70
C LEU A 58 -9.97 -3.24 1.10
N GLY A 59 -9.22 -2.15 0.93
CA GLY A 59 -9.73 -0.81 1.21
C GLY A 59 -10.86 -0.38 0.27
N GLY A 60 -10.89 -0.89 -0.96
CA GLY A 60 -12.00 -0.70 -1.90
C GLY A 60 -13.24 -1.52 -1.55
N ALA A 61 -13.06 -2.78 -1.13
CA ALA A 61 -14.15 -3.66 -0.70
C ALA A 61 -14.75 -3.24 0.64
N PHE A 62 -13.91 -2.81 1.59
CA PHE A 62 -14.29 -2.42 2.94
C PHE A 62 -13.74 -1.02 3.28
N PRO A 63 -14.50 0.05 3.01
CA PRO A 63 -14.07 1.42 3.33
C PRO A 63 -13.77 1.65 4.82
N SER A 64 -14.41 0.89 5.71
CA SER A 64 -14.15 0.92 7.16
C SER A 64 -12.73 0.51 7.55
N LEU A 65 -12.03 -0.27 6.71
CA LEU A 65 -10.64 -0.66 6.93
C LEU A 65 -9.63 0.37 6.41
N ALA A 66 -10.07 1.35 5.61
CA ALA A 66 -9.17 2.34 5.00
C ALA A 66 -8.31 3.12 6.01
N PRO A 67 -8.82 3.57 7.18
CA PRO A 67 -7.99 4.24 8.19
C PRO A 67 -6.91 3.30 8.76
N THR A 68 -7.25 2.04 8.99
CA THR A 68 -6.33 1.02 9.51
C THR A 68 -5.22 0.71 8.50
N ILE A 69 -5.58 0.53 7.24
CA ILE A 69 -4.64 0.31 6.14
C ILE A 69 -3.75 1.54 5.94
N SER A 70 -4.32 2.74 5.97
CA SER A 70 -3.58 4.01 5.88
C SER A 70 -2.52 4.12 6.97
N ARG A 71 -2.90 3.82 8.22
CA ARG A 71 -1.97 3.80 9.34
C ARG A 71 -0.84 2.81 9.12
N LEU A 72 -1.14 1.59 8.68
CA LEU A 72 -0.12 0.58 8.35
C LEU A 72 0.85 1.11 7.29
N LEU A 73 0.35 1.64 6.17
CA LEU A 73 1.17 2.17 5.08
C LEU A 73 2.10 3.30 5.56
N LEU A 74 1.58 4.24 6.35
CA LEU A 74 2.35 5.38 6.84
C LEU A 74 3.37 4.97 7.90
N THR A 75 3.01 4.08 8.84
CA THR A 75 3.92 3.63 9.89
C THR A 75 5.05 2.78 9.32
N VAL A 76 4.75 1.80 8.48
CA VAL A 76 5.78 0.96 7.85
C VAL A 76 6.60 1.77 6.86
N GLY A 77 5.97 2.68 6.11
CA GLY A 77 6.67 3.64 5.27
C GLY A 77 7.65 4.52 6.05
N ALA A 78 7.26 5.03 7.22
CA ALA A 78 8.16 5.79 8.08
C ALA A 78 9.35 4.95 8.57
N LEU A 79 9.13 3.68 8.91
CA LEU A 79 10.20 2.76 9.29
C LEU A 79 11.18 2.52 8.13
N ILE A 80 10.70 2.32 6.91
CA ILE A 80 11.55 2.16 5.71
C ILE A 80 12.27 3.47 5.38
N ALA A 81 11.62 4.62 5.55
CA ALA A 81 12.26 5.91 5.33
C ALA A 81 13.37 6.19 6.36
N SER A 82 13.23 5.69 7.60
CA SER A 82 14.23 5.90 8.65
C SER A 82 15.57 5.22 8.37
N THR A 83 15.58 4.17 7.56
CA THR A 83 16.81 3.44 7.18
C THR A 83 17.53 4.10 6.00
N LEU A 84 16.92 5.12 5.39
CA LEU A 84 17.45 5.87 4.26
C LEU A 84 18.28 7.07 4.71
N SER A 85 19.32 7.40 3.93
CA SER A 85 20.12 8.60 4.16
C SER A 85 19.26 9.87 4.05
N ALA A 86 19.67 10.94 4.75
CA ALA A 86 18.95 12.22 4.73
C ALA A 86 18.79 12.78 3.31
N ASN A 87 19.80 12.61 2.44
CA ASN A 87 19.79 13.06 1.05
C ASN A 87 18.82 12.26 0.18
N ALA A 88 18.70 10.94 0.41
CA ALA A 88 17.73 10.12 -0.31
C ALA A 88 16.29 10.46 0.10
N ARG A 89 16.06 10.80 1.37
CA ARG A 89 14.75 11.25 1.86
C ARG A 89 14.31 12.58 1.24
N THR A 90 15.21 13.56 1.14
CA THR A 90 14.89 14.85 0.51
C THR A 90 14.61 14.70 -0.98
N LEU A 91 15.38 13.87 -1.70
CA LEU A 91 15.10 13.55 -3.11
C LEU A 91 13.72 12.89 -3.30
N LEU A 92 13.36 11.96 -2.42
CA LEU A 92 12.03 11.34 -2.42
C LEU A 92 10.91 12.37 -2.22
N GLN A 93 11.05 13.25 -1.23
CA GLN A 93 10.09 14.31 -0.95
C GLN A 93 9.93 15.29 -2.14
N LEU A 94 11.03 15.66 -2.77
CA LEU A 94 10.99 16.50 -3.97
C LEU A 94 10.30 15.77 -5.13
N SER A 95 10.59 14.48 -5.31
CA SER A 95 9.99 13.67 -6.38
C SER A 95 8.48 13.49 -6.23
N SER A 96 7.97 13.35 -5.01
CA SER A 96 6.54 13.20 -4.75
C SER A 96 5.75 14.49 -4.91
N CYS A 97 6.37 15.65 -4.65
CA CYS A 97 5.79 16.96 -4.95
C CYS A 97 5.69 17.23 -6.46
N LEU A 98 6.63 16.70 -7.26
CA LEU A 98 6.75 16.99 -8.69
C LEU A 98 5.95 16.01 -9.58
N LYS A 99 5.91 14.72 -9.25
CA LYS A 99 5.21 13.71 -10.07
C LYS A 99 3.78 13.51 -9.58
N LYS A 100 2.85 14.28 -10.13
CA LYS A 100 1.41 14.18 -9.78
C LYS A 100 0.70 13.00 -10.45
N GLU A 101 1.21 12.48 -11.57
CA GLU A 101 0.58 11.42 -12.36
C GLU A 101 1.66 10.57 -13.07
N ALA A 102 1.36 9.30 -13.32
CA ALA A 102 2.26 8.26 -13.90
C ALA A 102 3.22 7.55 -12.91
N PHE A 103 2.68 6.59 -12.17
CA PHE A 103 3.44 5.40 -11.75
C PHE A 103 2.62 4.15 -12.08
N SER A 104 2.69 3.75 -13.35
CA SER A 104 2.40 2.37 -13.77
C SER A 104 3.76 1.72 -13.98
N ILE A 105 4.36 1.20 -12.89
CA ILE A 105 5.55 0.35 -13.02
C ILE A 105 5.09 -1.05 -12.62
N GLU A 106 4.87 -1.87 -13.64
CA GLU A 106 4.68 -3.31 -13.50
C GLU A 106 5.85 -3.89 -12.72
N CYS A 107 5.54 -4.76 -11.76
CA CYS A 107 6.52 -5.42 -10.93
C CYS A 107 7.21 -6.49 -11.78
N GLY A 108 8.28 -6.10 -12.49
CA GLY A 108 9.19 -7.05 -13.11
C GLY A 108 10.08 -7.73 -12.05
N PRO A 109 10.54 -8.97 -12.29
CA PRO A 109 11.49 -9.67 -11.43
C PRO A 109 12.83 -8.94 -11.25
N GLU A 110 13.13 -7.95 -12.10
CA GLU A 110 14.36 -7.13 -12.05
C GLU A 110 14.42 -6.15 -10.86
N SER A 111 13.32 -5.96 -10.12
CA SER A 111 13.26 -5.01 -9.02
C SER A 111 13.91 -5.51 -7.72
N TYR A 112 14.22 -6.82 -7.62
CA TYR A 112 14.80 -7.45 -6.43
C TYR A 112 16.33 -7.39 -6.40
N ASP A 113 16.98 -7.18 -7.55
CA ASP A 113 18.45 -7.13 -7.69
C ASP A 113 19.04 -5.73 -7.45
N LEU A 114 18.20 -4.75 -7.14
CA LEU A 114 18.61 -3.37 -6.84
C LEU A 114 19.19 -3.26 -5.42
N PRO A 115 20.13 -2.33 -5.18
CA PRO A 115 20.64 -2.06 -3.84
C PRO A 115 19.48 -1.67 -2.91
N LEU A 116 19.60 -2.01 -1.62
CA LEU A 116 18.55 -1.80 -0.60
C LEU A 116 17.96 -0.38 -0.64
N ALA A 117 18.81 0.63 -0.82
CA ALA A 117 18.42 2.03 -0.87
C ALA A 117 17.44 2.31 -2.04
N ASP A 118 17.67 1.72 -3.20
CA ASP A 118 16.81 1.92 -4.38
C ASP A 118 15.50 1.14 -4.23
N ARG A 119 15.56 -0.10 -3.69
CA ARG A 119 14.35 -0.89 -3.38
C ARG A 119 13.42 -0.18 -2.40
N SER A 120 13.99 0.41 -1.35
CA SER A 120 13.23 1.17 -0.35
C SER A 120 12.66 2.47 -0.92
N ILE A 121 13.38 3.18 -1.79
CA ILE A 121 12.87 4.35 -2.54
C ILE A 121 11.63 3.98 -3.37
N VAL A 122 11.73 2.90 -4.16
CA VAL A 122 10.63 2.42 -5.01
C VAL A 122 9.43 2.00 -4.16
N CYS A 123 9.67 1.26 -3.08
CA CYS A 123 8.62 0.84 -2.16
C CYS A 123 7.90 2.03 -1.51
N LEU A 124 8.63 3.06 -1.07
CA LEU A 124 8.07 4.28 -0.48
C LEU A 124 7.20 5.06 -1.47
N GLN A 125 7.65 5.20 -2.72
CA GLN A 125 6.87 5.84 -3.78
C GLN A 125 5.56 5.08 -4.04
N ARG A 126 5.62 3.75 -4.11
CA ARG A 126 4.42 2.90 -4.30
C ARG A 126 3.48 2.95 -3.10
N THR A 127 4.02 2.99 -1.89
CA THR A 127 3.26 3.12 -0.64
C THR A 127 2.48 4.43 -0.64
N LEU A 128 3.13 5.54 -1.02
CA LEU A 128 2.49 6.86 -1.13
C LEU A 128 1.42 6.89 -2.23
N TRP A 129 1.70 6.28 -3.40
CA TRP A 129 0.71 6.16 -4.47
C TRP A 129 -0.52 5.35 -4.03
N THR A 130 -0.30 4.22 -3.35
CA THR A 130 -1.36 3.34 -2.83
C THR A 130 -2.19 4.07 -1.79
N PHE A 131 -1.55 4.81 -0.88
CA PHE A 131 -2.21 5.67 0.08
C PHE A 131 -3.09 6.73 -0.60
N ASN A 132 -2.55 7.46 -1.58
CA ASN A 132 -3.32 8.46 -2.33
C ASN A 132 -4.52 7.85 -3.06
N LYS A 133 -4.35 6.66 -3.66
CA LYS A 133 -5.44 5.95 -4.34
C LYS A 133 -6.50 5.45 -3.35
N LEU A 134 -6.09 4.97 -2.18
CA LEU A 134 -6.98 4.58 -1.09
C LEU A 134 -7.80 5.78 -0.60
N VAL A 135 -7.15 6.91 -0.31
CA VAL A 135 -7.83 8.15 0.11
C VAL A 135 -8.84 8.62 -0.94
N ARG A 136 -8.47 8.60 -2.23
CA ARG A 136 -9.37 8.97 -3.33
C ARG A 136 -10.60 8.05 -3.43
N ARG A 137 -10.44 6.75 -3.19
CA ARG A 137 -11.53 5.76 -3.29
C ARG A 137 -12.45 5.77 -2.06
N CYS A 138 -11.90 6.05 -0.88
CA CYS A 138 -12.65 5.99 0.38
C CYS A 138 -13.23 7.35 0.81
N SER A 139 -12.84 8.47 0.16
CA SER A 139 -13.44 9.78 0.42
C SER A 139 -14.85 9.86 -0.18
N ALA A 140 -15.87 9.78 0.68
CA ALA A 140 -17.29 9.84 0.30
C ALA A 140 -17.70 11.12 -0.46
N GLN A 141 -16.92 12.19 -0.36
CA GLN A 141 -17.29 13.50 -0.91
C GLN A 141 -17.06 13.66 -2.42
N ARG A 142 -16.33 12.79 -3.12
CA ARG A 142 -16.04 13.01 -4.56
C ARG A 142 -17.12 12.45 -5.49
N HIS A 143 -17.73 11.31 -5.14
CA HIS A 143 -18.79 10.68 -5.95
C HIS A 143 -20.11 11.44 -5.98
N LEU A 144 -20.32 12.37 -5.04
CA LEU A 144 -21.51 13.24 -5.01
C LEU A 144 -21.37 14.49 -5.90
N TYR A 145 -20.14 14.91 -6.23
CA TYR A 145 -19.87 16.18 -6.92
C TYR A 145 -19.09 16.03 -8.25
N TYR A 146 -18.52 14.86 -8.53
CA TYR A 146 -17.82 14.58 -9.79
C TYR A 146 -18.41 13.34 -10.48
N PRO A 147 -18.67 13.40 -11.79
CA PRO A 147 -19.09 12.23 -12.56
C PRO A 147 -17.99 11.15 -12.49
N PRO A 148 -18.36 9.85 -12.47
CA PRO A 148 -17.39 8.77 -12.42
C PRO A 148 -16.50 8.80 -13.67
N GLU A 149 -15.19 8.96 -13.47
CA GLU A 149 -14.22 8.82 -14.55
C GLU A 149 -14.17 7.34 -14.98
N VAL A 150 -14.39 7.09 -16.28
CA VAL A 150 -14.60 5.76 -16.89
C VAL A 150 -13.38 4.81 -16.78
N ASN A 151 -12.24 5.29 -16.27
CA ASN A 151 -10.97 4.55 -16.26
C ASN A 151 -10.60 3.92 -14.90
N SER A 152 -11.58 3.61 -14.04
CA SER A 152 -11.31 3.07 -12.70
C SER A 152 -11.75 1.61 -12.47
N LEU A 153 -11.75 0.77 -13.52
CA LEU A 153 -11.78 -0.69 -13.38
C LEU A 153 -10.35 -1.22 -13.34
#